data_AF-A0A167PHB5-F1
#
_entry.id   AF-A0A167PHB5-F1
#
_cell.length_a   1.000
_cell.length_b   1.000
_cell.length_c   1.000
_cell.angle_alpha   90.00
_cell.angle_beta   90.00
_cell.angle_gamma   90.00
#
_symmetry.space_group_name_H-M   'P 1'
#
loop_
_entity.id
_entity.type
_entity.pdbx_description
1 polymer ?
#
loop_
_entity_poly.entity_id
_entity_poly.type
_entity_poly.pdbx_seq_one_letter_code
_entity_poly.pdbx_strand_id
1 'polypeptide(L)'
;MYSVPLPVAVVRARIRQEFERHRFVNKLPVVDVLLFQSNADYQETMNFWRQTTHIMSYFNEETLQGQRKLPSSFMQGFLEGRN
;
A
#
# COMPACT_ATOMS: atom_id res chain seq x y z
N MET A 1 8.56 -14.48 -13.41
CA MET A 1 7.62 -14.41 -12.27
C MET A 1 8.30 -13.68 -11.12
N TYR A 2 7.58 -12.84 -10.38
CA TYR A 2 8.16 -12.03 -9.30
C TYR A 2 8.65 -12.91 -8.15
N SER A 3 9.88 -12.69 -7.69
CA SER A 3 10.41 -13.29 -6.46
C SER A 3 10.11 -12.35 -5.30
N VAL A 4 9.01 -12.62 -4.59
CA VAL A 4 8.58 -11.84 -3.41
C VAL A 4 8.80 -12.71 -2.17
N PRO A 5 9.60 -12.27 -1.18
CA PRO A 5 9.91 -13.05 0.01
C PRO A 5 8.78 -13.01 1.06
N LEU A 6 7.51 -13.04 0.63
CA LEU A 6 6.34 -12.93 1.50
C LEU A 6 5.36 -14.07 1.24
N PRO A 7 4.67 -14.59 2.27
CA PRO A 7 3.62 -15.58 2.09
C PRO A 7 2.45 -15.02 1.27
N VAL A 8 1.80 -15.88 0.47
CA VAL A 8 0.63 -15.49 -0.35
C VAL A 8 -0.52 -14.90 0.51
N ALA A 9 -0.65 -15.35 1.76
CA ALA A 9 -1.61 -14.81 2.70
C ALA A 9 -1.38 -13.31 3.00
N VAL A 10 -0.12 -12.90 3.18
CA VAL A 10 0.27 -11.50 3.43
C VAL A 10 -0.04 -10.65 2.20
N VAL A 11 0.28 -11.15 1.00
CA VAL A 11 -0.04 -10.47 -0.26
C VAL A 11 -1.54 -10.23 -0.41
N ARG A 12 -2.38 -11.26 -0.14
CA ARG A 12 -3.85 -11.11 -0.20
C ARG A 12 -4.40 -10.14 0.86
N ALA A 13 -3.85 -10.19 2.07
CA ALA A 13 -4.22 -9.25 3.12
C ALA A 13 -3.88 -7.82 2.72
N ARG A 14 -2.73 -7.60 2.09
CA ARG A 14 -2.31 -6.29 1.61
C ARG A 14 -3.20 -5.76 0.48
N ILE A 15 -3.57 -6.62 -0.47
CA ILE A 15 -4.56 -6.27 -1.51
C ILE A 15 -5.85 -5.79 -0.84
N ARG A 16 -6.37 -6.54 0.15
CA ARG A 16 -7.56 -6.14 0.89
C ARG A 16 -7.40 -4.76 1.56
N GLN A 17 -6.26 -4.50 2.19
CA GLN A 17 -6.00 -3.22 2.85
C GLN A 17 -6.05 -2.03 1.87
N GLU A 18 -5.54 -2.19 0.64
CA GLU A 18 -5.60 -1.16 -0.40
C GLU A 18 -7.04 -0.87 -0.88
N PHE A 19 -7.90 -1.90 -0.95
CA PHE A 19 -9.33 -1.71 -1.23
C PHE A 19 -10.04 -1.02 -0.06
N GLU A 20 -9.75 -1.43 1.18
CA GLU A 20 -10.34 -0.81 2.37
C GLU A 20 -9.93 0.66 2.54
N ARG A 21 -8.74 1.06 2.06
CA ARG A 21 -8.28 2.46 2.06
C ARG A 21 -9.26 3.41 1.36
N HIS A 22 -9.97 2.93 0.33
CA HIS A 22 -10.92 3.73 -0.45
C HIS A 22 -12.38 3.36 -0.17
N ARG A 23 -12.67 2.60 0.89
CA ARG A 23 -14.01 2.08 1.19
C ARG A 23 -15.11 3.14 1.31
N PHE A 24 -14.77 4.31 1.83
CA PHE A 24 -15.74 5.36 2.15
C PHE A 24 -15.84 6.45 1.06
N VAL A 25 -15.29 6.21 -0.12
CA VAL A 25 -15.38 7.14 -1.25
C VAL A 25 -16.78 7.05 -1.87
N ASN A 26 -17.60 8.07 -1.62
CA ASN A 26 -18.99 8.12 -2.10
C ASN A 26 -19.18 8.88 -3.43
N LYS A 27 -18.13 9.51 -3.96
CA LYS A 27 -18.20 10.30 -5.20
C LYS A 27 -18.01 9.39 -6.41
N LEU A 28 -19.09 9.18 -7.18
CA LEU A 28 -19.08 8.32 -8.37
C LEU A 28 -17.91 8.56 -9.35
N PRO A 29 -17.60 9.79 -9.81
CA PRO A 29 -16.50 9.97 -10.76
C PRO A 29 -15.13 9.63 -10.17
N VAL A 30 -14.98 9.69 -8.84
CA VAL A 30 -13.73 9.28 -8.18
C VAL A 30 -13.62 7.75 -8.16
N VAL A 31 -14.73 7.05 -7.93
CA VAL A 31 -14.78 5.58 -7.95
C VAL A 31 -14.39 5.06 -9.35
N ASP A 32 -14.88 5.68 -10.41
CA ASP A 32 -14.53 5.28 -11.78
C ASP A 32 -13.03 5.38 -12.06
N VAL A 33 -12.40 6.48 -11.62
CA VAL A 33 -10.95 6.68 -11.75
C VAL A 33 -10.18 5.65 -10.92
N LEU A 34 -10.62 5.34 -9.71
CA LEU A 34 -9.98 4.33 -8.85
C LEU A 34 -10.06 2.92 -9.47
N LEU A 35 -11.20 2.56 -10.05
CA LEU A 35 -11.38 1.28 -10.75
C LEU A 35 -10.50 1.21 -12.00
N PHE A 36 -10.41 2.30 -12.76
CA PHE A 36 -9.54 2.37 -13.92
C PHE A 36 -8.07 2.18 -13.53
N GLN A 37 -7.59 2.89 -12.50
CA GLN A 37 -6.23 2.75 -11.99
C GLN A 37 -5.95 1.33 -11.48
N SER A 38 -6.88 0.73 -10.74
CA SER A 38 -6.73 -0.65 -10.25
C SER A 38 -6.61 -1.67 -11.38
N ASN A 39 -7.35 -1.49 -12.48
CA ASN A 39 -7.25 -2.36 -13.64
C ASN A 39 -5.92 -2.18 -14.38
N ALA A 40 -5.44 -0.94 -14.52
CA ALA A 40 -4.14 -0.67 -15.11
C ALA A 40 -3.01 -1.34 -14.30
N ASP A 41 -3.00 -1.17 -12.97
CA ASP A 41 -2.04 -1.81 -12.07
C ASP A 41 -2.05 -3.34 -12.16
N TYR A 42 -3.25 -3.93 -12.27
CA TYR A 42 -3.40 -5.38 -12.45
C TYR A 42 -2.80 -5.85 -13.78
N GLN A 43 -3.09 -5.15 -14.88
CA GLN A 43 -2.54 -5.49 -16.20
C GLN A 43 -1.02 -5.36 -16.23
N GLU A 44 -0.46 -4.28 -15.67
CA GLU A 44 0.99 -4.09 -15.60
C GLU A 44 1.69 -5.20 -14.79
N THR A 45 1.05 -5.67 -13.72
CA THR A 45 1.59 -6.74 -12.87
C THR A 45 1.46 -8.10 -13.55
N MET A 46 0.31 -8.41 -14.14
CA MET A 46 0.04 -9.67 -14.82
C MET A 46 0.95 -9.85 -16.06
N ASN A 47 1.14 -8.78 -16.83
CA ASN A 47 1.97 -8.76 -18.03
C ASN A 47 3.47 -8.64 -17.74
N PHE A 48 3.86 -8.61 -16.46
CA PHE A 48 5.26 -8.49 -16.03
C PHE A 48 5.95 -7.21 -16.49
N TRP A 49 5.21 -6.10 -16.60
CA TRP A 49 5.74 -4.78 -16.95
C TRP A 49 6.31 -4.05 -15.72
N ARG A 50 5.80 -4.34 -14.52
CA ARG A 50 6.40 -3.86 -13.27
C ARG A 50 7.66 -4.64 -12.92
N GLN A 51 8.54 -4.04 -12.12
CA GLN A 51 9.66 -4.73 -11.48
C GLN A 51 9.32 -5.10 -10.02
N THR A 52 10.07 -6.05 -9.43
CA THR A 52 9.87 -6.48 -8.03
C THR A 52 9.87 -5.32 -7.03
N THR A 53 10.69 -4.29 -7.26
CA THR A 53 10.73 -3.07 -6.42
C THR A 53 9.39 -2.34 -6.33
N HIS A 54 8.64 -2.28 -7.44
CA HIS A 54 7.33 -1.65 -7.49
C HIS A 54 6.31 -2.42 -6.64
N ILE A 55 6.38 -3.75 -6.63
CA ILE A 55 5.52 -4.60 -5.80
C ILE A 55 5.92 -4.46 -4.33
N MET A 56 7.22 -4.48 -4.03
CA MET A 56 7.74 -4.31 -2.67
C MET A 56 7.37 -2.94 -2.07
N SER A 57 7.14 -1.91 -2.90
CA SER A 57 6.70 -0.60 -2.43
C SER A 57 5.35 -0.63 -1.70
N TYR A 58 4.46 -1.58 -2.00
CA TYR A 58 3.23 -1.73 -1.24
C TYR A 58 3.49 -2.23 0.18
N PHE A 59 4.61 -2.90 0.44
CA PHE A 59 4.97 -3.47 1.75
C PHE A 59 5.90 -2.57 2.56
N ASN A 60 5.93 -1.27 2.28
CA ASN A 60 6.79 -0.32 2.98
C ASN A 60 6.62 -0.35 4.51
N GLU A 61 5.41 -0.62 5.04
CA GLU A 61 5.18 -0.76 6.49
C GLU A 61 5.89 -1.99 7.10
N GLU A 62 6.04 -3.08 6.32
CA GLU A 62 6.69 -4.31 6.73
C GLU A 62 8.19 -4.31 6.47
N THR A 63 8.64 -3.54 5.48
CA THR A 63 10.04 -3.47 5.02
C THR A 63 10.81 -2.32 5.69
N LEU A 64 10.14 -1.20 6.02
CA LEU A 64 10.70 -0.08 6.78
C LEU A 64 10.61 -0.34 8.30
N GLN A 65 11.09 -1.49 8.77
CA GLN A 65 11.19 -1.83 10.20
C GLN A 65 12.04 -0.85 11.04
N GLY A 66 12.56 0.24 10.45
CA GLY A 66 13.33 1.28 11.13
C GLY A 66 12.83 2.72 10.94
N GLN A 67 11.88 3.02 10.04
CA GLN A 67 11.37 4.39 9.92
C GLN A 67 10.21 4.59 10.87
N ARG A 68 10.58 5.08 12.06
CA ARG A 68 9.75 5.56 13.17
C ARG A 68 8.31 5.84 12.74
N LYS A 69 7.40 4.94 13.12
CA LYS A 69 5.94 5.12 13.06
C LYS A 69 5.58 6.54 13.49
N LEU A 70 4.53 7.12 12.89
CA LEU A 70 4.00 8.38 13.42
C LEU A 70 3.79 8.22 14.93
N PRO A 71 4.19 9.23 15.72
CA PRO A 71 4.12 9.15 17.17
C PRO A 71 2.68 8.82 17.57
N SER A 72 2.53 7.78 18.39
CA SER A 72 1.21 7.28 18.80
C SER A 72 0.49 8.22 19.77
N SER A 73 1.24 9.11 20.40
CA SER A 73 0.77 10.06 21.41
C SER A 73 1.40 11.43 21.17
N PHE A 74 0.67 12.48 21.53
CA PHE A 74 1.16 13.86 21.50
C PHE A 74 2.49 14.03 22.24
N MET A 75 2.65 13.40 23.42
CA MET A 75 3.89 13.51 24.20
C MET A 75 5.10 12.91 23.45
N GLN A 76 4.90 11.81 22.73
CA GLN A 76 5.93 11.22 21.90
C GLN A 76 6.29 12.14 20.73
N GLY A 77 5.30 12.72 20.05
CA GLY A 77 5.52 13.66 18.94
C GLY A 77 6.18 14.96 19.37
N PHE A 78 5.82 15.46 20.56
CA PHE A 78 6.41 16.62 21.18
C PHE A 78 7.90 16.40 21.52
N LEU A 79 8.23 15.28 22.17
CA LEU A 79 9.61 14.93 22.53
C LEU A 79 10.48 14.63 21.31
N GLU A 80 9.90 14.06 20.25
CA GLU A 80 10.60 13.80 18.98
C GLU A 80 10.71 15.04 18.08
N GLY A 81 10.06 16.16 18.42
CA GLY A 81 10.06 17.40 17.62
C GLY A 81 9.36 17.25 16.28
N ARG A 82 8.33 16.39 16.20
CA ARG A 82 7.61 16.00 14.97
C ARG A 82 6.18 16.54 14.90
N ASN A 83 5.87 17.53 15.73
CA ASN A 83 4.60 18.27 15.70
C ASN A 83 4.62 19.37 14.64
#